data_AF-A0A6I7X5K0-F1
#
_entry.id   AF-A0A6I7X5K0-F1
#
_cell.length_a   1.000
_cell.length_b   1.000
_cell.length_c   1.000
_cell.angle_alpha   90.00
_cell.angle_beta   90.00
_cell.angle_gamma   90.00
#
_symmetry.space_group_name_H-M   'P 1'
#
loop_
_entity.id
_entity.type
_entity.pdbx_description
1 polymer ?
#
loop_
_entity_poly.entity_id
_entity_poly.type
_entity_poly.pdbx_seq_one_letter_code
_entity_poly.pdbx_strand_id
1 'polypeptide(L)'
;MKCIVKLILICSLFFSTQLYAENFKIKLFNKGSYSNILNHYKEQPLLLVLWSVTCTACLSEMELIHKLHQQRPELNLIMLAVDGPEFHQEMGQIIK
;
A
#
# COMPACT_ATOMS: atom_id res chain seq x y z
N MET A 1 19.81 -10.71 -44.49
CA MET A 1 18.73 -9.85 -43.94
C MET A 1 17.68 -10.60 -43.12
N LYS A 2 17.24 -11.82 -43.51
CA LYS A 2 16.24 -12.61 -42.77
C LYS A 2 16.66 -13.04 -41.34
N CYS A 3 17.96 -13.29 -41.12
CA CYS A 3 18.49 -13.64 -39.79
C CYS A 3 18.48 -12.47 -38.80
N ILE A 4 18.69 -11.24 -39.27
CA ILE A 4 18.69 -10.03 -38.42
C ILE A 4 17.28 -9.74 -37.89
N VAL A 5 16.24 -9.91 -38.71
CA VAL A 5 14.86 -9.69 -38.30
C VAL A 5 14.42 -10.72 -37.24
N LYS A 6 14.82 -11.99 -37.38
CA LYS A 6 14.57 -13.03 -36.36
C LYS A 6 15.29 -12.74 -35.04
N LEU A 7 16.53 -12.21 -35.11
CA LEU A 7 17.29 -11.88 -33.91
C LEU A 7 16.66 -10.71 -33.13
N ILE A 8 16.16 -9.69 -33.85
CA ILE A 8 15.45 -8.55 -33.24
C ILE A 8 14.16 -9.00 -32.55
N LEU A 9 13.37 -9.88 -33.20
CA LEU A 9 12.12 -10.41 -32.65
C LEU A 9 12.34 -11.26 -31.39
N ILE A 10 13.43 -12.02 -31.32
CA ILE A 10 13.81 -12.80 -30.13
C ILE A 10 14.26 -11.87 -29.00
N CYS A 11 14.99 -10.80 -29.32
CA CYS A 11 15.45 -9.84 -28.31
C CYS A 11 14.31 -9.04 -27.66
N SER A 12 13.24 -8.73 -28.42
CA SER A 12 12.07 -8.02 -27.87
C SER A 12 11.26 -8.84 -26.85
N LEU A 13 11.32 -10.17 -26.90
CA LEU A 13 10.63 -11.05 -25.95
C LEU A 13 11.33 -11.09 -24.58
N PHE A 14 12.64 -10.86 -24.51
CA PHE A 14 13.38 -10.81 -23.25
C PHE A 14 13.17 -9.51 -22.46
N PHE A 15 12.58 -8.48 -23.08
CA PHE A 15 12.25 -7.21 -22.44
C PHE A 15 10.84 -7.20 -21.82
N SER A 16 10.14 -8.33 -21.77
CA SER A 16 8.88 -8.42 -21.03
C SER A 16 9.13 -8.09 -19.56
N THR A 17 8.56 -6.98 -19.12
CA THR A 17 8.73 -6.37 -17.79
C THR A 17 8.49 -7.39 -16.68
N GLN A 18 9.41 -7.47 -15.72
CA GLN A 18 9.16 -8.11 -14.43
C GLN A 18 8.09 -7.31 -13.69
N LEU A 19 6.85 -7.79 -13.68
CA LEU A 19 5.85 -7.32 -12.73
C LEU A 19 6.24 -7.88 -11.37
N TYR A 20 6.98 -7.10 -10.58
CA TYR A 20 7.11 -7.38 -9.16
C TYR A 20 5.73 -7.21 -8.54
N ALA A 21 5.18 -8.31 -8.02
CA ALA A 21 4.08 -8.22 -7.07
C ALA A 21 4.60 -7.43 -5.87
N GLU A 22 4.15 -6.19 -5.73
CA GLU A 22 4.43 -5.38 -4.56
C GLU A 22 3.74 -6.05 -3.38
N ASN A 23 4.50 -6.84 -2.62
CA ASN A 23 3.97 -7.46 -1.42
C ASN A 23 3.65 -6.34 -0.44
N PHE A 24 2.35 -6.17 -0.16
CA PHE A 24 1.87 -5.24 0.86
C PHE A 24 2.55 -5.58 2.18
N LYS A 25 3.55 -4.76 2.56
CA LYS A 25 4.37 -4.99 3.75
C LYS A 25 3.91 -4.04 4.85
N ILE A 26 3.22 -4.59 5.85
CA ILE A 26 2.87 -3.86 7.06
C ILE A 26 4.16 -3.41 7.76
N LYS A 27 4.24 -2.11 8.05
CA LYS A 27 5.38 -1.49 8.73
C LYS A 27 5.07 -1.36 10.22
N LEU A 28 6.04 -1.69 11.08
CA LEU A 28 5.91 -1.49 12.53
C LEU A 28 5.85 0.00 12.89
N PHE A 29 4.90 0.35 13.75
CA PHE A 29 4.80 1.68 14.33
C PHE A 29 5.53 1.72 15.67
N ASN A 30 6.57 2.54 15.77
CA ASN A 30 7.40 2.71 16.97
C ASN A 30 7.40 4.17 17.44
N LYS A 31 8.11 4.46 18.53
CA LYS A 31 8.16 5.79 19.16
C LYS A 31 8.51 6.94 18.18
N GLY A 32 9.31 6.68 17.14
CA GLY A 32 9.68 7.68 16.14
C GLY A 32 8.72 7.79 14.95
N SER A 33 7.86 6.78 14.74
CA SER A 33 7.02 6.69 13.53
C SER A 33 6.10 7.89 13.35
N TYR A 34 5.45 8.37 14.42
CA TYR A 34 4.55 9.50 14.34
C TYR A 34 5.24 10.79 13.86
N SER A 35 6.36 11.14 14.49
CA SER A 35 7.15 12.31 14.10
C SER A 35 7.67 12.18 12.66
N ASN A 36 8.11 10.99 12.27
CA ASN A 36 8.57 10.73 10.91
C ASN A 36 7.45 10.92 9.88
N ILE A 37 6.23 10.44 10.16
CA ILE A 37 5.06 10.63 9.30
C ILE A 37 4.76 12.12 9.14
N LEU A 38 4.64 12.86 10.25
CA LEU A 38 4.32 14.29 10.20
C LEU A 38 5.40 15.11 9.47
N ASN A 39 6.68 14.79 9.67
CA ASN A 39 7.77 15.46 8.97
C ASN A 39 7.79 15.14 7.47
N HIS A 40 7.47 13.90 7.10
CA HIS A 40 7.43 13.48 5.69
C HIS A 40 6.29 14.17 4.92
N TYR A 41 5.13 14.34 5.55
CA TYR A 41 3.94 14.94 4.93
C TYR A 41 3.66 16.38 5.39
N LYS A 42 4.65 17.10 5.91
CA LYS A 42 4.51 18.40 6.62
C LYS A 42 3.70 19.47 5.88
N GLU A 43 3.70 19.45 4.56
CA GLU A 43 3.04 20.44 3.70
C GLU A 43 2.00 19.81 2.76
N GLN A 44 1.63 18.56 3.00
CA GLN A 44 0.69 17.81 2.18
C GLN A 44 -0.51 17.36 3.04
N PRO A 45 -1.74 17.31 2.46
CA PRO A 45 -2.87 16.70 3.14
C PRO A 45 -2.56 15.26 3.55
N LEU A 46 -2.77 14.95 4.82
CA LEU A 46 -2.55 13.63 5.41
C LEU A 46 -3.80 13.21 6.20
N LEU A 47 -4.32 12.03 5.89
CA LEU A 47 -5.34 11.35 6.67
C LEU A 47 -4.74 10.11 7.32
N LEU A 48 -4.64 10.13 8.66
CA LEU A 48 -4.22 8.98 9.46
C LEU A 48 -5.47 8.28 10.00
N VAL A 49 -5.75 7.08 9.50
CA VAL A 49 -6.90 6.27 9.91
C VAL A 49 -6.43 5.27 10.97
N LEU A 50 -6.87 5.48 12.22
CA LEU A 50 -6.67 4.52 13.30
C LEU A 50 -7.76 3.46 13.23
N TRP A 51 -7.38 2.19 13.30
CA TRP A 51 -8.33 1.09 13.27
C TRP A 51 -7.80 -0.11 14.06
N SER A 52 -8.68 -1.07 14.35
CA SER A 52 -8.32 -2.32 15.03
C SER A 52 -9.02 -3.51 14.40
N VAL A 53 -8.35 -4.65 14.37
CA VAL A 53 -8.90 -5.95 13.91
C VAL A 53 -10.17 -6.34 14.69
N THR A 54 -10.26 -5.95 15.97
CA THR A 54 -11.41 -6.29 16.84
C THR A 54 -12.49 -5.21 16.89
N CYS A 55 -12.30 -4.08 16.20
CA CYS A 55 -13.23 -2.96 16.18
C CYS A 55 -14.25 -3.10 15.03
N THR A 56 -15.43 -3.64 15.31
CA THR A 56 -16.49 -3.84 14.30
C THR A 56 -16.90 -2.56 13.58
N ALA A 57 -17.02 -1.45 14.31
CA ALA A 57 -17.34 -0.14 13.72
C ALA A 57 -16.23 0.35 12.78
N CYS A 58 -14.96 0.08 13.09
CA CYS A 58 -13.85 0.44 12.20
C CYS A 58 -13.94 -0.36 10.90
N LEU A 59 -14.23 -1.66 11.00
CA LEU A 59 -14.33 -2.55 9.84
C LEU A 59 -15.49 -2.17 8.91
N SER A 60 -16.64 -1.74 9.45
CA SER A 60 -17.77 -1.30 8.62
C SER A 60 -17.48 -0.05 7.79
N GLU A 61 -16.51 0.77 8.20
CA GLU A 61 -16.13 2.00 7.51
C GLU A 61 -15.04 1.79 6.44
N MET A 62 -14.42 0.61 6.36
CA MET A 62 -13.28 0.36 5.45
C MET A 62 -13.62 0.58 3.97
N GLU A 63 -14.84 0.23 3.56
CA GLU A 63 -15.30 0.46 2.17
C GLU A 63 -15.38 1.96 1.85
N LEU A 64 -15.83 2.78 2.81
CA LEU A 64 -15.87 4.22 2.65
C LEU A 64 -14.46 4.81 2.54
N ILE A 65 -13.54 4.35 3.39
CA ILE A 65 -12.13 4.76 3.34
C ILE A 65 -11.48 4.39 2.00
N HIS A 66 -11.76 3.19 1.48
CA HIS A 66 -11.28 2.75 0.16
C HIS A 66 -11.81 3.66 -0.96
N LYS A 67 -13.12 3.95 -0.96
CA LYS A 67 -13.74 4.87 -1.93
C LYS A 67 -13.14 6.27 -1.86
N LEU A 68 -12.89 6.77 -0.64
CA LEU A 68 -12.26 8.07 -0.45
C LEU A 68 -10.86 8.10 -1.08
N HIS A 69 -10.04 7.06 -0.87
CA HIS A 69 -8.70 6.99 -1.47
C HIS A 69 -8.76 6.96 -3.01
N GLN A 70 -9.71 6.23 -3.59
CA GLN A 70 -9.92 6.20 -5.05
C GLN A 70 -10.35 7.55 -5.61
N GLN A 71 -11.21 8.28 -4.88
CA GLN A 71 -11.72 9.58 -5.30
C GLN A 71 -10.71 10.73 -5.08
N ARG A 72 -9.81 10.58 -4.12
CA ARG A 72 -8.85 11.59 -3.68
C ARG A 72 -7.43 11.00 -3.61
N PRO A 73 -6.84 10.58 -4.75
CA PRO A 73 -5.50 10.00 -4.77
C PRO A 73 -4.40 10.99 -4.33
N GLU A 74 -4.69 12.30 -4.31
CA GLU A 74 -3.80 13.34 -3.78
C GLU A 74 -3.72 13.36 -2.24
N LEU A 75 -4.69 12.75 -1.56
CA LEU A 75 -4.72 12.66 -0.10
C LEU A 75 -3.80 11.52 0.34
N ASN A 76 -2.73 11.85 1.07
CA ASN A 76 -1.89 10.84 1.68
C ASN A 76 -2.69 10.11 2.75
N LEU A 77 -3.00 8.84 2.54
CA LEU A 77 -3.81 8.05 3.45
C LEU A 77 -2.96 6.96 4.10
N ILE A 78 -2.89 6.98 5.43
CA ILE A 78 -2.16 5.98 6.21
C ILE A 78 -3.15 5.20 7.06
N MET A 79 -3.20 3.88 6.84
CA MET A 79 -3.92 2.93 7.68
C MET A 79 -3.01 2.49 8.83
N LEU A 80 -3.32 2.91 10.06
CA LEU A 80 -2.57 2.52 11.26
C LEU A 80 -3.42 1.59 12.13
N ALA A 81 -3.05 0.31 12.15
CA ALA A 81 -3.60 -0.64 13.11
C ALA A 81 -3.05 -0.33 14.50
N VAL A 82 -3.92 -0.29 15.50
CA VAL A 82 -3.52 -0.14 16.92
C VAL A 82 -3.23 -1.48 17.59
N ASP A 83 -3.51 -2.59 16.91
CA ASP A 83 -3.27 -3.93 17.44
C ASP A 83 -1.78 -4.30 17.37
N GLY A 84 -1.40 -5.29 18.19
CA GLY A 84 -0.05 -5.82 18.22
C GLY A 84 0.29 -6.69 17.01
N PRO A 85 1.59 -7.07 16.87
CA PRO A 85 2.08 -7.89 15.76
C PRO A 85 1.44 -9.28 15.69
N GLU A 86 0.83 -9.76 16.77
CA GLU A 86 0.09 -11.02 16.82
C GLU A 86 -1.09 -11.07 15.84
N PHE A 87 -1.63 -9.91 15.42
CA PHE A 87 -2.72 -9.82 14.46
C PHE A 87 -2.26 -9.55 13.01
N HIS A 88 -0.97 -9.70 12.71
CA HIS A 88 -0.41 -9.35 11.40
C HIS A 88 -1.10 -10.04 10.22
N GLN A 89 -1.52 -11.29 10.40
CA GLN A 89 -2.19 -12.06 9.35
C GLN A 89 -3.59 -11.49 9.06
N GLU A 90 -4.37 -11.22 10.10
CA GLU A 90 -5.70 -10.64 10.03
C GLU A 90 -5.63 -9.23 9.42
N MET A 91 -4.63 -8.44 9.81
CA MET A 91 -4.43 -7.11 9.22
C MET A 91 -4.25 -7.16 7.70
N GLY A 92 -3.46 -8.13 7.21
CA GLY A 92 -3.23 -8.33 5.79
C GLY A 92 -4.46 -8.82 5.01
N GLN A 93 -5.46 -9.39 5.69
CA GLN A 93 -6.73 -9.77 5.08
C GLN A 93 -7.71 -8.60 5.01
N ILE A 94 -7.65 -7.67 5.96
CA ILE A 94 -8.56 -6.53 6.05
C ILE A 94 -8.17 -5.39 5.11
N ILE A 95 -6.87 -5.12 4.94
CA ILE A 95 -6.38 -3.99 4.12
C ILE A 95 -6.05 -4.40 2.67
N LYS A 96 -6.22 -5.68 2.31
CA LYS A 96 -6.02 -6.15 0.94
C LYS A 96 -7.06 -5.57 -0.02
#